data_AF-A0A7K4IQM7-F1
#
_entry.id   AF-A0A7K4IQM7-F1
#
_cell.length_a   1.000
_cell.length_b   1.000
_cell.length_c   1.000
_cell.angle_alpha   90.00
_cell.angle_beta   90.00
_cell.angle_gamma   90.00
#
_symmetry.space_group_name_H-M   'P 1'
#
loop_
_entity.id
_entity.type
_entity.pdbx_description
1 polymer ?
#
loop_
_entity_poly.entity_id
_entity_poly.type
_entity_poly.pdbx_seq_one_letter_code
_entity_poly.pdbx_strand_id
1 'polypeptide(L)'
;MKFQDYSLPLIAITGVLALLVASPALSRLLVYPRTDFFTELAILGPNHMAEDYPFNISSGNNYDVFLEIKNKLGYCAYYLVEAKFRNQSQPAPDSFNFTSSSLPSLFNFTAIVEDEGSWELPLTFAINYEYENNMTLVRVSSLTLNDLTLNIVNCTVTWNSYMQGFYSNLFFELWIYNQTTATFQYHERFLSLWFNMTAY
;
A
#
# COMPACT_ATOMS: atom_id res chain seq x y z
N MET A 1 -61.80 20.24 -32.19
CA MET A 1 -60.60 19.95 -31.37
C MET A 1 -60.32 21.17 -30.50
N LYS A 2 -60.30 21.03 -29.17
CA LYS A 2 -60.12 22.16 -28.25
C LYS A 2 -58.65 22.24 -27.84
N PHE A 3 -58.11 23.44 -27.78
CA PHE A 3 -56.71 23.72 -27.39
C PHE A 3 -56.31 23.13 -26.02
N GLN A 4 -57.30 22.86 -25.16
CA GLN A 4 -57.13 22.22 -23.84
C GLN A 4 -56.64 20.77 -23.91
N ASP A 5 -56.87 20.03 -25.00
CA ASP A 5 -56.49 18.61 -25.10
C ASP A 5 -54.98 18.43 -25.32
N TYR A 6 -54.28 19.47 -25.79
CA TYR A 6 -52.84 19.44 -26.08
C TYR A 6 -51.98 20.18 -25.05
N SER A 7 -52.57 20.90 -24.09
CA SER A 7 -51.82 21.67 -23.10
C SER A 7 -50.99 20.76 -22.18
N LEU A 8 -51.58 19.65 -21.74
CA LEU A 8 -50.92 18.68 -20.85
C LEU A 8 -49.71 17.99 -21.50
N PRO A 9 -49.82 17.37 -22.70
CA PRO A 9 -48.67 16.74 -23.35
C PRO A 9 -47.60 17.76 -23.75
N LEU A 10 -48.00 18.98 -24.15
CA LEU A 10 -47.05 20.02 -24.50
C LEU A 10 -46.21 20.45 -23.28
N ILE A 11 -46.85 20.68 -22.12
CA ILE A 11 -46.13 21.02 -20.87
C ILE A 11 -45.18 19.89 -20.47
N ALA A 12 -45.63 18.63 -20.55
CA ALA A 12 -44.80 17.48 -20.23
C ALA A 12 -43.56 17.37 -21.12
N ILE A 13 -43.74 17.50 -22.45
CA ILE A 13 -42.64 17.44 -23.42
C ILE A 13 -41.65 18.60 -23.17
N THR A 14 -42.17 19.80 -22.94
CA THR A 14 -41.34 20.99 -22.68
C THR A 14 -40.55 20.84 -21.39
N GLY A 15 -41.16 20.28 -20.34
CA GLY A 15 -40.48 20.01 -19.06
C GLY A 15 -39.37 18.97 -19.19
N VAL A 16 -39.61 17.86 -19.91
CA VAL A 16 -38.59 16.83 -20.16
C VAL A 16 -37.42 17.39 -20.98
N LEU A 17 -37.71 18.17 -22.02
CA LEU A 17 -36.67 18.82 -22.83
C LEU A 17 -35.87 19.84 -22.01
N ALA A 18 -36.53 20.62 -21.15
CA ALA A 18 -35.84 21.56 -20.27
C ALA A 18 -34.90 20.84 -19.28
N LEU A 19 -35.33 19.71 -18.72
CA LEU A 19 -34.49 18.89 -17.83
C LEU A 19 -33.31 18.25 -18.58
N LEU A 20 -33.50 17.79 -19.81
CA LEU A 20 -32.43 17.26 -20.66
C LEU A 20 -31.39 18.33 -21.00
N VAL A 21 -31.83 19.54 -21.32
CA VAL A 21 -30.94 20.68 -21.60
C VAL A 21 -30.22 21.15 -20.34
N ALA A 22 -30.90 21.13 -19.19
CA ALA A 22 -30.32 21.52 -17.91
C ALA A 22 -29.46 20.43 -17.26
N SER A 23 -29.54 19.18 -17.72
CA SER A 23 -28.84 18.01 -17.17
C SER A 23 -27.34 18.23 -16.91
N PRO A 24 -26.54 18.82 -17.84
CA PRO A 24 -25.12 19.06 -17.57
C PRO A 24 -24.88 20.01 -16.40
N ALA A 25 -25.73 21.03 -16.22
CA ALA A 25 -25.63 21.97 -15.11
C ALA A 25 -26.13 21.34 -13.79
N LEU A 26 -27.25 20.62 -13.85
CA LEU A 26 -27.80 19.86 -12.72
C LEU A 26 -26.82 18.79 -12.24
N SER A 27 -26.11 18.12 -13.14
CA SER A 27 -25.12 17.09 -12.79
C SER A 27 -24.05 17.62 -11.84
N ARG A 28 -23.58 18.86 -12.06
CA ARG A 28 -22.57 19.53 -11.22
C ARG A 28 -23.10 19.90 -9.83
N LEU A 29 -24.41 20.15 -9.72
CA LEU A 29 -25.07 20.53 -8.47
C LEU A 29 -25.56 19.31 -7.68
N LEU A 30 -25.80 18.20 -8.39
CA LEU A 30 -26.24 16.91 -7.85
C LEU A 30 -25.08 15.93 -7.62
N VAL A 31 -23.83 16.29 -7.92
CA VAL A 31 -22.67 15.54 -7.42
C VAL A 31 -22.72 15.68 -5.90
N TYR A 32 -23.11 14.60 -5.22
CA TYR A 32 -23.01 14.54 -3.78
C TYR A 32 -21.58 14.91 -3.36
N PRO A 33 -21.39 15.75 -2.33
CA PRO A 33 -20.06 16.06 -1.84
C PRO A 33 -19.31 14.76 -1.57
N ARG A 34 -18.12 14.60 -2.16
CA ARG A 34 -17.26 13.42 -1.94
C ARG A 34 -16.99 13.33 -0.43
N THR A 35 -17.42 12.26 0.21
CA THR A 35 -17.33 12.13 1.67
C THR A 35 -16.03 11.48 2.13
N ASP A 36 -15.37 10.73 1.26
CA ASP A 36 -14.26 9.87 1.67
C ASP A 36 -12.98 10.26 0.90
N PHE A 37 -12.11 11.03 1.56
CA PHE A 37 -10.76 11.31 1.09
C PHE A 37 -9.77 10.37 1.78
N PHE A 38 -9.11 9.51 1.00
CA PHE A 38 -8.18 8.55 1.57
C PHE A 38 -7.11 8.10 0.57
N THR A 39 -6.10 7.45 1.11
CA THR A 39 -5.08 6.73 0.35
C THR A 39 -5.16 5.26 0.72
N GLU A 40 -5.16 4.40 -0.28
CA GLU A 40 -5.03 2.96 -0.12
C GLU A 40 -3.55 2.60 -0.32
N LEU A 41 -3.01 1.78 0.59
CA LEU A 41 -1.74 1.08 0.42
C LEU A 41 -2.07 -0.40 0.44
N ALA A 42 -1.58 -1.17 -0.52
CA ALA A 42 -1.79 -2.60 -0.61
C ALA A 42 -0.50 -3.33 -0.98
N ILE A 43 -0.34 -4.54 -0.45
CA ILE A 43 0.57 -5.56 -0.98
C ILE A 43 -0.36 -6.60 -1.57
N LEU A 44 -0.09 -7.04 -2.80
CA LEU A 44 -0.90 -8.03 -3.49
C LEU A 44 -0.02 -9.24 -3.84
N GLY A 45 -0.58 -10.43 -3.72
CA GLY A 45 0.04 -11.65 -4.21
C GLY A 45 0.06 -11.73 -5.74
N PRO A 46 0.56 -12.83 -6.31
CA PRO A 46 0.75 -12.99 -7.76
C PRO A 46 -0.50 -12.77 -8.62
N ASN A 47 -1.69 -12.99 -8.05
CA ASN A 47 -2.97 -12.81 -8.75
C ASN A 47 -3.59 -11.41 -8.55
N HIS A 48 -2.82 -10.42 -8.09
CA HIS A 48 -3.29 -9.07 -7.71
C HIS A 48 -4.40 -9.10 -6.64
N MET A 49 -4.35 -10.08 -5.75
CA MET A 49 -5.28 -10.24 -4.64
C MET A 49 -4.54 -10.21 -3.30
N ALA A 50 -5.25 -9.84 -2.24
CA ALA A 50 -4.66 -9.70 -0.90
C ALA A 50 -4.46 -11.06 -0.19
N GLU A 51 -3.95 -12.05 -0.92
CA GLU A 51 -3.79 -13.44 -0.51
C GLU A 51 -2.53 -14.05 -1.16
N ASP A 52 -2.25 -15.32 -0.83
CA ASP A 52 -1.12 -16.09 -1.38
C ASP A 52 0.26 -15.43 -1.17
N TYR A 53 0.43 -14.69 -0.08
CA TYR A 53 1.71 -14.08 0.25
C TYR A 53 2.77 -15.13 0.60
N PRO A 54 4.03 -14.92 0.21
CA PRO A 54 5.14 -15.75 0.65
C PRO A 54 5.28 -15.71 2.19
N PHE A 55 5.06 -16.85 2.84
CA PHE A 55 5.24 -16.99 4.28
C PHE A 55 6.46 -17.87 4.62
N ASN A 56 6.50 -19.11 4.13
CA ASN A 56 7.66 -19.97 4.31
C ASN A 56 8.68 -19.66 3.21
N ILE A 57 9.83 -19.11 3.59
CA ILE A 57 10.86 -18.69 2.64
C ILE A 57 12.16 -19.46 2.84
N SER A 58 12.91 -19.60 1.75
CA SER A 58 14.24 -20.18 1.72
C SER A 58 15.28 -19.12 1.37
N SER A 59 16.47 -19.25 1.93
CA SER A 59 17.57 -18.32 1.70
C SER A 59 17.91 -18.21 0.21
N GLY A 60 17.95 -16.98 -0.31
CA GLY A 60 18.31 -16.67 -1.69
C GLY A 60 17.25 -16.98 -2.75
N ASN A 61 16.09 -17.53 -2.39
CA ASN A 61 14.99 -17.72 -3.33
C ASN A 61 14.25 -16.42 -3.60
N ASN A 62 13.79 -16.25 -4.85
CA ASN A 62 12.99 -15.10 -5.27
C ASN A 62 11.50 -15.34 -5.01
N TYR A 63 10.84 -14.27 -4.58
CA TYR A 63 9.41 -14.23 -4.33
C TYR A 63 8.81 -12.96 -4.91
N ASP A 64 7.63 -13.07 -5.52
CA ASP A 64 6.97 -11.96 -6.21
C ASP A 64 5.73 -11.50 -5.46
N VAL A 65 5.61 -10.18 -5.29
CA VAL A 65 4.42 -9.48 -4.82
C VAL A 65 4.26 -8.19 -5.62
N PHE A 66 3.11 -7.53 -5.49
CA PHE A 66 2.90 -6.19 -6.03
C PHE A 66 2.69 -5.21 -4.89
N LEU A 67 3.28 -4.03 -4.99
CA LEU A 67 3.04 -2.91 -4.09
C LEU A 67 2.14 -1.90 -4.81
N GLU A 68 1.00 -1.57 -4.22
CA GLU A 68 0.00 -0.68 -4.82
C GLU A 68 -0.31 0.52 -3.91
N ILE A 69 -0.45 1.69 -4.53
CA ILE A 69 -1.00 2.90 -3.92
C ILE A 69 -2.20 3.36 -4.75
N LYS A 70 -3.35 3.57 -4.12
CA LYS A 70 -4.49 4.27 -4.74
C LYS A 70 -4.73 5.60 -4.04
N ASN A 71 -4.94 6.65 -4.82
CA ASN A 71 -5.10 8.00 -4.31
C ASN A 71 -6.52 8.52 -4.53
N LYS A 72 -7.22 8.85 -3.46
CA LYS A 72 -8.55 9.48 -3.50
C LYS A 72 -8.61 10.74 -2.64
N LEU A 73 -7.49 11.45 -2.52
CA LEU A 73 -7.37 12.64 -1.68
C LEU A 73 -7.99 13.91 -2.29
N GLY A 74 -8.51 13.86 -3.52
CA GLY A 74 -9.06 15.02 -4.23
C GLY A 74 -8.00 15.87 -4.95
N TYR A 75 -6.74 15.43 -4.94
CA TYR A 75 -5.62 16.08 -5.60
C TYR A 75 -4.52 15.07 -5.93
N CYS A 76 -3.62 15.44 -6.85
CA CYS A 76 -2.43 14.64 -7.18
C CYS A 76 -1.43 14.67 -6.01
N ALA A 77 -1.06 13.50 -5.50
CA ALA A 77 -0.17 13.36 -4.36
C ALA A 77 1.19 12.76 -4.76
N TYR A 78 2.24 13.19 -4.06
CA TYR A 78 3.58 12.62 -4.21
C TYR A 78 3.92 11.80 -2.97
N TYR A 79 4.10 10.50 -3.17
CA TYR A 79 4.31 9.50 -2.13
C TYR A 79 5.75 9.01 -2.10
N LEU A 80 6.18 8.64 -0.90
CA LEU A 80 7.39 7.90 -0.60
C LEU A 80 6.98 6.64 0.15
N VAL A 81 7.47 5.48 -0.28
CA VAL A 81 7.34 4.23 0.45
C VAL A 81 8.72 3.80 0.92
N GLU A 82 8.88 3.71 2.24
CA GLU A 82 10.11 3.23 2.87
C GLU A 82 10.00 1.73 3.13
N ALA A 83 10.87 0.93 2.50
CA ALA A 83 11.01 -0.49 2.76
C ALA A 83 12.01 -0.73 3.89
N LYS A 84 11.55 -1.40 4.94
CA LYS A 84 12.31 -1.68 6.17
C LYS A 84 12.24 -3.16 6.50
N PHE A 85 13.29 -3.67 7.12
CA PHE A 85 13.36 -5.07 7.55
C PHE A 85 13.63 -5.15 9.05
N ARG A 86 12.99 -6.11 9.71
CA ARG A 86 13.14 -6.32 11.15
C ARG A 86 13.05 -7.78 11.57
N ASN A 87 13.63 -8.06 12.73
CA ASN A 87 13.38 -9.29 13.49
C ASN A 87 12.17 -9.12 14.45
N GLN A 88 11.92 -10.12 15.31
CA GLN A 88 10.79 -10.09 16.25
C GLN A 88 10.95 -9.08 17.40
N SER A 89 12.17 -8.68 17.77
CA SER A 89 12.43 -7.81 18.93
C SER A 89 12.65 -6.33 18.57
N GLN A 90 12.98 -6.03 17.32
CA GLN A 90 13.16 -4.66 16.82
C GLN A 90 11.83 -3.88 16.78
N PRO A 91 11.83 -2.53 16.70
CA PRO A 91 10.61 -1.74 16.73
C PRO A 91 9.78 -1.84 15.43
N ALA A 92 8.46 -1.85 15.56
CA ALA A 92 7.50 -1.79 14.45
C ALA A 92 6.87 -0.40 14.40
N PRO A 93 6.26 -0.03 13.27
CA PRO A 93 5.31 1.08 13.25
C PRO A 93 4.11 0.74 14.15
N ASP A 94 3.49 1.78 14.71
CA ASP A 94 2.34 1.64 15.63
C ASP A 94 1.11 2.31 15.02
N SER A 95 0.13 1.48 14.63
CA SER A 95 -1.13 1.96 14.06
C SER A 95 -2.01 2.71 15.06
N PHE A 96 -1.91 2.43 16.36
CA PHE A 96 -2.73 3.10 17.37
C PHE A 96 -2.16 4.46 17.75
N ASN A 97 -0.84 4.58 17.74
CA ASN A 97 -0.15 5.83 18.03
C ASN A 97 0.20 6.66 16.78
N PHE A 98 -0.11 6.14 15.59
CA PHE A 98 0.21 6.77 14.30
C PHE A 98 1.70 7.09 14.12
N THR A 99 2.57 6.24 14.64
CA THR A 99 4.03 6.45 14.59
C THR A 99 4.72 5.45 13.67
N SER A 100 5.76 5.94 12.99
CA SER A 100 6.64 5.10 12.17
C SER A 100 7.65 4.33 13.03
N SER A 101 8.26 3.30 12.47
CA SER A 101 9.40 2.60 13.06
C SER A 101 10.65 3.49 13.04
N SER A 102 11.43 3.41 14.12
CA SER A 102 12.74 4.05 14.22
C SER A 102 13.85 3.33 13.43
N LEU A 103 13.54 2.21 12.77
CA LEU A 103 14.49 1.51 11.91
C LEU A 103 14.80 2.34 10.66
N PRO A 104 16.06 2.32 10.18
CA PRO A 104 16.43 2.99 8.94
C PRO A 104 15.74 2.31 7.75
N SER A 105 15.34 3.12 6.76
CA SER A 105 14.89 2.58 5.48
C SER A 105 16.05 1.87 4.77
N LEU A 106 15.79 0.68 4.25
CA LEU A 106 16.71 -0.05 3.38
C LEU A 106 16.60 0.43 1.94
N PHE A 107 15.38 0.79 1.51
CA PHE A 107 15.11 1.27 0.16
C PHE A 107 13.87 2.16 0.10
N ASN A 108 13.88 3.11 -0.81
CA ASN A 108 12.81 4.10 -0.96
C ASN A 108 12.22 4.03 -2.36
N PHE A 109 10.90 3.84 -2.45
CA PHE A 109 10.14 3.99 -3.69
C PHE A 109 9.44 5.34 -3.69
N THR A 110 9.38 6.02 -4.82
CA THR A 110 8.62 7.27 -4.93
C THR A 110 7.62 7.19 -6.07
N ALA A 111 6.42 7.70 -5.86
CA ALA A 111 5.33 7.66 -6.84
C ALA A 111 4.54 8.96 -6.82
N ILE A 112 4.27 9.52 -8.00
CA ILE A 112 3.29 10.60 -8.18
C ILE A 112 2.01 9.95 -8.65
N VAL A 113 0.91 10.15 -7.92
CA VAL A 113 -0.39 9.52 -8.21
C VAL A 113 -1.45 10.59 -8.32
N GLU A 114 -2.12 10.65 -9.47
CA GLU A 114 -3.23 11.58 -9.73
C GLU A 114 -4.43 11.31 -8.81
N ASP A 115 -5.38 12.24 -8.70
CA ASP A 115 -6.64 11.95 -7.99
C ASP A 115 -7.41 10.85 -8.73
N GLU A 116 -7.96 9.90 -7.97
CA GLU A 116 -8.58 8.65 -8.46
C GLU A 116 -7.63 7.73 -9.24
N GLY A 117 -6.33 8.03 -9.23
CA GLY A 117 -5.29 7.23 -9.85
C GLY A 117 -4.80 6.09 -8.96
N SER A 118 -4.14 5.13 -9.59
CA SER A 118 -3.36 4.09 -8.92
C SER A 118 -1.94 4.03 -9.46
N TRP A 119 -1.02 3.60 -8.60
CA TRP A 119 0.34 3.23 -8.95
C TRP A 119 0.59 1.82 -8.42
N GLU A 120 1.10 0.95 -9.27
CA GLU A 120 1.44 -0.43 -8.93
C GLU A 120 2.87 -0.71 -9.37
N LEU A 121 3.62 -1.40 -8.50
CA LEU A 121 5.00 -1.81 -8.75
C LEU A 121 5.12 -3.32 -8.53
N PRO A 122 5.49 -4.12 -9.55
CA PRO A 122 5.95 -5.48 -9.32
C PRO A 122 7.23 -5.46 -8.48
N LEU A 123 7.23 -6.24 -7.42
CA LEU A 123 8.31 -6.32 -6.44
C LEU A 123 8.72 -7.78 -6.25
N THR A 124 9.87 -8.12 -6.82
CA THR A 124 10.57 -9.37 -6.56
C THR A 124 11.52 -9.15 -5.39
N PHE A 125 11.46 -10.01 -4.38
CA PHE A 125 12.38 -9.96 -3.24
C PHE A 125 13.02 -11.31 -2.93
N ALA A 126 14.22 -11.27 -2.37
CA ALA A 126 14.92 -12.44 -1.84
C ALA A 126 15.67 -12.06 -0.56
N ILE A 127 15.71 -12.97 0.42
CA ILE A 127 16.42 -12.74 1.68
C ILE A 127 17.55 -13.75 1.78
N ASN A 128 18.78 -13.27 1.95
CA ASN A 128 19.92 -14.12 2.23
C ASN A 128 20.14 -14.19 3.73
N TYR A 129 20.18 -15.42 4.24
CA TYR A 129 20.40 -15.71 5.64
C TYR A 129 21.12 -17.05 5.85
N GLU A 130 21.73 -17.20 7.03
CA GLU A 130 22.49 -18.39 7.43
C GLU A 130 22.08 -18.82 8.85
N TYR A 131 22.02 -20.13 9.10
CA TYR A 131 21.80 -20.67 10.45
C TYR A 131 23.11 -20.67 11.24
N GLU A 132 23.05 -20.23 12.49
CA GLU A 132 24.16 -20.22 13.43
C GLU A 132 23.78 -20.96 14.73
N ASN A 133 24.79 -21.25 15.56
CA ASN A 133 24.63 -21.81 16.90
C ASN A 133 23.74 -23.07 16.96
N ASN A 134 24.03 -24.07 16.13
CA ASN A 134 23.25 -25.31 16.03
C ASN A 134 21.74 -25.07 15.79
N MET A 135 21.41 -24.16 14.85
CA MET A 135 20.03 -23.82 14.49
C MET A 135 19.20 -23.20 15.63
N THR A 136 19.85 -22.40 16.48
CA THR A 136 19.14 -21.58 17.49
C THR A 136 19.04 -20.11 17.09
N LEU A 137 19.81 -19.70 16.08
CA LEU A 137 19.89 -18.34 15.57
C LEU A 137 19.97 -18.35 14.04
N VAL A 138 19.36 -17.37 13.41
CA VAL A 138 19.49 -17.06 11.98
C VAL A 138 20.10 -15.67 11.84
N ARG A 139 21.20 -15.56 11.08
CA ARG A 139 21.80 -14.28 10.71
C ARG A 139 21.32 -13.89 9.31
N VAL A 140 20.67 -12.74 9.20
CA VAL A 140 20.24 -12.18 7.91
C VAL A 140 21.34 -11.26 7.39
N SER A 141 21.82 -11.52 6.18
CA SER A 141 22.96 -10.80 5.58
C SER A 141 22.52 -9.72 4.59
N SER A 142 21.50 -10.00 3.76
CA SER A 142 21.03 -9.05 2.76
C SER A 142 19.57 -9.29 2.36
N LEU A 143 18.95 -8.23 1.85
CA LEU A 143 17.67 -8.24 1.16
C LEU A 143 17.91 -7.80 -0.29
N THR A 144 17.47 -8.60 -1.25
CA THR A 144 17.42 -8.19 -2.66
C THR A 144 16.02 -7.71 -2.97
N LEU A 145 15.88 -6.54 -3.60
CA LEU A 145 14.61 -6.00 -4.13
C LEU A 145 14.80 -5.63 -5.61
N ASN A 146 14.05 -6.23 -6.53
CA ASN A 146 14.15 -5.99 -7.98
C ASN A 146 15.61 -5.97 -8.48
N ASP A 147 16.35 -7.05 -8.19
CA ASP A 147 17.78 -7.23 -8.50
C ASP A 147 18.79 -6.34 -7.74
N LEU A 148 18.31 -5.41 -6.90
CA LEU A 148 19.17 -4.60 -6.04
C LEU A 148 19.41 -5.28 -4.69
N THR A 149 20.64 -5.71 -4.43
CA THR A 149 21.04 -6.28 -3.13
C THR A 149 21.39 -5.19 -2.12
N LEU A 150 20.71 -5.22 -0.98
CA LEU A 150 20.83 -4.29 0.13
C LEU A 150 21.38 -5.04 1.34
N ASN A 151 22.50 -4.56 1.88
CA ASN A 151 23.11 -5.19 3.05
C ASN A 151 22.30 -4.89 4.32
N ILE A 152 22.02 -5.94 5.10
CA ILE A 152 21.37 -5.80 6.41
C ILE A 152 22.43 -6.00 7.48
N VAL A 153 22.67 -4.95 8.26
CA VAL A 153 23.70 -4.96 9.31
C VAL A 153 23.07 -5.33 10.65
N ASN A 154 23.68 -6.28 11.37
CA ASN A 154 23.31 -6.67 12.73
C ASN A 154 21.87 -7.16 12.89
N CYS A 155 21.30 -7.86 11.90
CA CYS A 155 19.99 -8.50 12.05
C CYS A 155 20.14 -10.00 12.34
N THR A 156 19.83 -10.37 13.58
CA THR A 156 19.76 -11.77 14.01
C THR A 156 18.35 -12.11 14.46
N VAL A 157 17.86 -13.27 14.05
CA VAL A 157 16.55 -13.80 14.42
C VAL A 157 16.77 -15.02 15.32
N THR A 158 16.22 -14.99 16.53
CA THR A 158 16.30 -16.10 17.48
C THR A 158 15.15 -17.08 17.27
N TRP A 159 15.34 -18.35 17.62
CA TRP A 159 14.29 -19.34 17.60
C TRP A 159 13.10 -18.93 18.48
N ASN A 160 11.89 -18.94 17.91
CA ASN A 160 10.66 -18.75 18.65
C ASN A 160 10.11 -20.11 19.10
N SER A 161 10.19 -20.41 20.40
CA SER A 161 9.75 -21.69 20.96
C SER A 161 8.23 -21.90 20.92
N TYR A 162 7.43 -20.82 20.95
CA TYR A 162 5.98 -20.89 20.93
C TYR A 162 5.44 -21.25 19.54
N MET A 163 5.95 -20.57 18.51
CA MET A 163 5.53 -20.79 17.12
C MET A 163 6.38 -21.85 16.39
N GLN A 164 7.47 -22.30 17.02
CA GLN A 164 8.42 -23.29 16.48
C GLN A 164 9.06 -22.86 15.17
N GLY A 165 9.69 -21.68 15.15
CA GLY A 165 10.36 -21.19 13.95
C GLY A 165 11.16 -19.91 14.10
N PHE A 166 11.78 -19.49 12.99
CA PHE A 166 12.49 -18.22 12.85
C PHE A 166 11.65 -17.21 12.08
N TYR A 167 11.24 -16.11 12.71
CA TYR A 167 10.35 -15.13 12.08
C TYR A 167 10.99 -13.78 11.87
N SER A 168 10.81 -13.24 10.69
CA SER A 168 11.22 -11.89 10.31
C SER A 168 10.10 -11.17 9.58
N ASN A 169 10.29 -9.89 9.32
CA ASN A 169 9.27 -9.05 8.74
C ASN A 169 9.88 -8.00 7.81
N LEU A 170 9.40 -7.96 6.57
CA LEU A 170 9.62 -6.87 5.61
C LEU A 170 8.36 -6.00 5.61
N PHE A 171 8.52 -4.71 5.88
CA PHE A 171 7.39 -3.80 5.97
C PHE A 171 7.65 -2.51 5.20
N PHE A 172 6.54 -1.88 4.81
CA PHE A 172 6.50 -0.73 3.94
C PHE A 172 5.72 0.36 4.64
N GLU A 173 6.38 1.46 4.97
CA GLU A 173 5.75 2.64 5.54
C GLU A 173 5.43 3.63 4.43
N LEU A 174 4.21 4.16 4.42
CA LEU A 174 3.80 5.16 3.46
C LEU A 174 4.01 6.56 4.05
N TRP A 175 4.59 7.42 3.23
CA TRP A 175 4.85 8.82 3.51
C TRP A 175 4.29 9.66 2.37
N ILE A 176 3.80 10.85 2.69
CA ILE A 176 3.24 11.80 1.71
C ILE A 176 4.02 13.11 1.77
N TYR A 177 4.28 13.70 0.61
CA TYR A 177 5.00 14.96 0.50
C TYR A 177 4.08 16.12 0.91
N ASN A 178 4.50 16.86 1.93
CA ASN A 178 3.84 18.09 2.36
C ASN A 178 4.49 19.29 1.67
N GLN A 179 3.72 19.97 0.80
CA GLN A 179 4.22 21.13 0.06
C GLN A 179 4.53 22.34 0.95
N THR A 180 3.83 22.49 2.07
CA THR A 180 4.02 23.60 3.01
C THR A 180 5.34 23.49 3.76
N THR A 181 5.69 22.28 4.20
CA THR A 181 6.95 22.03 4.92
C THR A 181 8.10 21.61 4.00
N ALA A 182 7.81 21.32 2.73
CA ALA A 182 8.75 20.78 1.74
C ALA A 182 9.43 19.48 2.20
N THR A 183 8.70 18.63 2.93
CA THR A 183 9.20 17.37 3.49
C THR A 183 8.18 16.25 3.36
N PHE A 184 8.65 15.02 3.34
CA PHE A 184 7.80 13.85 3.52
C PHE A 184 7.36 13.74 4.98
N GLN A 185 6.09 13.42 5.19
CA GLN A 185 5.47 13.17 6.49
C GLN A 185 4.87 11.77 6.49
N TYR A 186 4.98 11.07 7.62
CA TYR A 186 4.45 9.72 7.75
C TYR A 186 2.94 9.78 7.52
N HIS A 187 2.46 9.01 6.57
CA HIS A 187 1.05 8.99 6.15
C HIS A 187 0.26 7.93 6.92
N GLU A 188 0.69 7.67 8.16
CA GLU A 188 -0.01 6.89 9.19
C GLU A 188 -0.39 5.45 8.78
N ARG A 189 0.26 4.93 7.74
CA ARG A 189 -0.08 3.65 7.12
C ARG A 189 1.20 2.87 6.85
N PHE A 190 1.11 1.58 7.13
CA PHE A 190 2.14 0.63 6.75
C PHE A 190 1.50 -0.72 6.44
N LEU A 191 2.22 -1.53 5.68
CA LEU A 191 1.90 -2.94 5.47
C LEU A 191 3.13 -3.79 5.73
N SER A 192 2.91 -5.08 6.01
CA SER A 192 4.01 -5.96 6.37
C SER A 192 3.80 -7.37 5.84
N LEU A 193 4.90 -7.97 5.38
CA LEU A 193 5.02 -9.38 5.04
C LEU A 193 5.79 -10.08 6.16
N TRP A 194 5.16 -11.07 6.76
CA TRP A 194 5.77 -11.92 7.78
C TRP A 194 6.35 -13.16 7.13
N PHE A 195 7.56 -13.53 7.55
CA PHE A 195 8.27 -14.67 6.99
C PHE A 195 8.62 -15.67 8.07
N ASN A 196 8.57 -16.93 7.71
CA ASN A 196 9.13 -18.06 8.42
C ASN A 196 10.35 -18.58 7.65
N MET A 197 11.52 -18.47 8.28
CA MET A 197 12.83 -18.87 7.74
C MET A 197 13.29 -20.19 8.37
N THR A 198 12.36 -21.08 8.73
CA THR A 198 12.71 -22.38 9.32
C THR A 198 13.04 -23.38 8.23
N ALA A 199 14.18 -24.07 8.36
CA ALA A 199 14.55 -25.16 7.46
C ALA A 199 13.69 -26.38 7.81
N TYR A 200 13.09 -26.98 6.79
CA TYR A 200 12.39 -28.26 6.88
C TYR A 200 13.30 -29.42 6.47
#